data_AF-A0A954ZN26-F1
#
_entry.id   AF-A0A954ZN26-F1
#
_cell.length_a   1.000
_cell.length_b   1.000
_cell.length_c   1.000
_cell.angle_alpha   90.00
_cell.angle_beta   90.00
_cell.angle_gamma   90.00
#
_symmetry.space_group_name_H-M   'P 1'
#
loop_
_entity.id
_entity.type
_entity.pdbx_description
1 polymer ?
#
loop_
_entity_poly.entity_id
_entity_poly.type
_entity_poly.pdbx_seq_one_letter_code
_entity_poly.pdbx_strand_id
1 'polypeptide(L)'
;EARELGMRPLDVGVAVRGLFDGAFVDDYILNGEAVDMVVLPSGGQLDYLEQMATIPVATPAGPVVPLDTLVEARGGLAPQSIMRIQELAAVRLLITPPPGRAVQDVMEQIENQFIGPARDAGLIDRTMRVRLEGTAAKLDEVQTALFGKGDGSASFGAASSAAHYIAYGLIAIGFLVAGYGFVRAIGSGKAAFGYGGFGALVILGVIGFLIFGVAEMPQLMMAKFIWSLVVVYLLMCALFESFVYPFVIMFSVPLAVVGGFAGLAWVHASTKANPVMPVQQLDVLTMLGFVILVGVVVNNAILLVHQALNFMKGVAEEGEAPIDPMSPAEAIAESVRTRVRPIFMSTMTS
;
A
#
# COMPACT_ATOMS: atom_id res chain seq x y z
N GLU A 1 42.84 -33.03 -35.80
CA GLU A 1 42.78 -34.27 -35.00
C GLU A 1 41.44 -34.99 -35.12
N ALA A 2 40.36 -34.63 -34.41
CA ALA A 2 39.10 -35.39 -34.46
C ALA A 2 38.49 -35.60 -35.87
N ARG A 3 38.53 -34.56 -36.73
CA ARG A 3 38.03 -34.64 -38.12
C ARG A 3 38.90 -35.53 -39.02
N GLU A 4 40.19 -35.61 -38.76
CA GLU A 4 41.13 -36.48 -39.50
C GLU A 4 40.92 -37.95 -39.14
N LEU A 5 40.43 -38.21 -37.93
CA LEU A 5 40.00 -39.53 -37.46
C LEU A 5 38.55 -39.88 -37.86
N GLY A 6 37.93 -39.06 -38.71
CA GLY A 6 36.58 -39.30 -39.23
C GLY A 6 35.45 -39.01 -38.24
N MET A 7 35.72 -38.40 -37.08
CA MET A 7 34.67 -38.05 -36.11
C MET A 7 33.94 -36.76 -36.48
N ARG A 8 32.63 -36.73 -36.19
CA ARG A 8 31.81 -35.52 -36.20
C ARG A 8 31.73 -34.94 -34.78
N PRO A 9 31.44 -33.63 -34.62
CA PRO A 9 31.26 -33.01 -33.30
C PRO A 9 30.20 -33.72 -32.44
N LEU A 10 29.15 -34.26 -33.07
CA LEU A 10 28.12 -35.05 -32.39
C LEU A 10 28.68 -36.35 -31.80
N ASP A 11 29.57 -37.04 -32.51
CA ASP A 11 30.14 -38.33 -32.08
C ASP A 11 31.02 -38.12 -30.82
N VAL A 12 31.78 -37.02 -30.78
CA VAL A 12 32.55 -36.60 -29.61
C VAL A 12 31.62 -36.21 -28.46
N GLY A 13 30.54 -35.47 -28.73
CA GLY A 13 29.57 -35.07 -27.71
C GLY A 13 28.86 -36.25 -27.06
N VAL A 14 28.47 -37.27 -27.84
CA VAL A 14 27.87 -38.51 -27.33
C VAL A 14 28.88 -39.31 -26.50
N ALA A 15 30.14 -39.41 -26.96
CA ALA A 15 31.19 -40.08 -26.20
C ALA A 15 31.44 -39.41 -24.84
N VAL A 16 31.54 -38.08 -24.80
CA VAL A 16 31.73 -37.33 -23.55
C VAL A 16 30.50 -37.46 -22.63
N ARG A 17 29.29 -37.25 -23.15
CA ARG A 17 28.05 -37.37 -22.36
C ARG A 17 27.88 -38.78 -21.79
N GLY A 18 28.18 -39.80 -22.59
CA GLY A 18 28.12 -41.20 -22.19
C GLY A 18 28.98 -41.53 -20.96
N LEU A 19 30.08 -40.79 -20.76
CA LEU A 19 30.99 -41.00 -19.64
C LEU A 19 30.53 -40.35 -18.33
N PHE A 20 29.75 -39.26 -18.39
CA PHE A 20 29.24 -38.55 -17.21
C PHE A 20 27.79 -38.87 -16.89
N ASP A 21 26.88 -38.65 -17.85
CA ASP A 21 25.44 -38.79 -17.63
C ASP A 21 24.90 -40.13 -18.14
N GLY A 22 25.71 -40.88 -18.88
CA GLY A 22 25.29 -42.05 -19.64
C GLY A 22 24.75 -41.70 -21.02
N ALA A 23 24.73 -42.69 -21.90
CA ALA A 23 24.24 -42.55 -23.26
C ALA A 23 22.85 -43.20 -23.38
N PHE A 24 21.83 -42.38 -23.63
CA PHE A 24 20.49 -42.89 -23.94
C PHE A 24 20.54 -43.73 -25.23
N VAL A 25 19.94 -44.92 -25.18
CA VAL A 25 19.88 -45.85 -26.30
C VAL A 25 18.46 -45.93 -26.87
N ASP A 26 17.49 -46.29 -26.03
CA ASP A 26 16.09 -46.47 -26.42
C ASP A 26 15.18 -46.55 -25.19
N ASP A 27 13.87 -46.58 -25.39
CA ASP A 27 12.89 -46.84 -24.34
C ASP A 27 12.58 -48.34 -24.23
N TYR A 28 12.44 -48.85 -23.02
CA TYR A 28 12.05 -50.24 -22.75
C TYR A 28 10.79 -50.32 -21.90
N ILE A 29 9.78 -51.05 -22.38
CA ILE A 29 8.54 -51.23 -21.62
C ILE A 29 8.73 -52.35 -20.60
N LEU A 30 8.75 -51.98 -19.32
CA LEU A 30 8.83 -52.90 -18.19
C LEU A 30 7.56 -52.76 -17.36
N ASN A 31 6.81 -53.85 -17.17
CA ASN A 31 5.55 -53.88 -16.41
C ASN A 31 4.47 -52.88 -16.89
N GLY A 32 4.48 -52.52 -18.18
CA GLY A 32 3.52 -51.58 -18.78
C GLY A 32 3.90 -50.10 -18.64
N GLU A 33 5.06 -49.81 -18.06
CA GLU A 33 5.64 -48.47 -17.97
C GLU A 33 6.88 -48.38 -18.88
N ALA A 34 7.04 -47.27 -19.58
CA ALA A 34 8.24 -47.02 -20.39
C ALA A 34 9.37 -46.57 -19.47
N VAL A 35 10.52 -47.24 -19.59
CA VAL A 35 11.74 -46.97 -18.83
C VAL A 35 12.88 -46.68 -19.79
N ASP A 36 13.60 -45.58 -19.56
CA ASP A 36 14.74 -45.17 -20.38
C ASP A 36 15.90 -46.17 -20.24
N MET A 37 16.41 -46.67 -21.38
CA MET A 37 17.62 -47.49 -21.43
C MET A 37 18.85 -46.60 -21.63
N VAL A 38 19.68 -46.50 -20.59
CA VAL A 38 20.90 -45.70 -20.60
C VAL A 38 22.11 -46.61 -20.41
N VAL A 39 23.11 -46.47 -21.29
CA VAL A 39 24.41 -47.15 -21.16
C VAL A 39 25.32 -46.31 -20.27
N LEU A 40 25.85 -46.95 -19.24
CA LEU A 40 26.82 -46.38 -18.31
C LEU A 40 28.19 -47.04 -18.51
N PRO A 41 29.28 -46.30 -18.26
CA PRO A 41 30.63 -46.87 -18.25
C PRO A 41 30.77 -47.93 -17.15
N SER A 42 31.58 -48.97 -17.40
CA SER A 42 31.72 -50.15 -16.52
C SER A 42 32.32 -49.85 -15.13
N GLY A 43 32.82 -48.63 -14.90
CA GLY A 43 33.32 -48.15 -13.61
C GLY A 43 32.39 -47.18 -12.89
N GLY A 44 31.19 -46.92 -13.41
CA GLY A 44 30.31 -45.85 -12.95
C GLY A 44 30.66 -44.49 -13.55
N GLN A 45 29.81 -43.49 -13.27
CA GLN A 45 29.99 -42.12 -13.76
C GLN A 45 31.33 -41.53 -13.27
N LEU A 46 31.96 -40.70 -14.11
CA LEU A 46 33.19 -40.01 -13.73
C LEU A 46 32.89 -38.84 -12.77
N ASP A 47 33.56 -38.83 -11.62
CA ASP A 47 33.44 -37.75 -10.64
C ASP A 47 34.34 -36.53 -10.95
N TYR A 48 35.42 -36.75 -11.72
CA TYR A 48 36.48 -35.75 -11.94
C TYR A 48 36.90 -35.67 -13.41
N LEU A 49 37.21 -34.45 -13.88
CA LEU A 49 37.63 -34.17 -15.26
C LEU A 49 38.97 -34.83 -15.62
N GLU A 50 39.87 -34.98 -14.66
CA GLU A 50 41.21 -35.56 -14.87
C GLU A 50 41.14 -37.05 -15.27
N GLN A 51 40.07 -37.74 -14.86
CA GLN A 51 39.85 -39.14 -15.21
C GLN A 51 39.42 -39.32 -16.66
N MET A 52 38.92 -38.27 -17.33
CA MET A 52 38.58 -38.32 -18.77
C MET A 52 39.81 -38.52 -19.65
N ALA A 53 40.96 -37.95 -19.26
CA ALA A 53 42.11 -37.81 -20.15
C ALA A 53 42.58 -39.16 -20.71
N THR A 54 42.54 -40.21 -19.89
CA THR A 54 43.01 -41.56 -20.25
C THR A 54 41.93 -42.45 -20.86
N ILE A 55 40.72 -41.95 -21.09
CA ILE A 55 39.61 -42.80 -21.52
C ILE A 55 39.74 -43.12 -23.01
N PRO A 56 39.81 -44.40 -23.38
CA PRO A 56 39.90 -44.80 -24.78
C PRO A 56 38.57 -44.57 -25.50
N VAL A 57 38.59 -43.83 -26.61
CA VAL A 57 37.44 -43.60 -27.49
C VAL A 57 37.72 -44.20 -28.87
N ALA A 58 36.82 -45.06 -29.33
CA ALA A 58 36.91 -45.66 -30.65
C ALA A 58 36.59 -44.63 -31.74
N THR A 59 37.46 -44.51 -32.75
CA THR A 59 37.24 -43.60 -33.88
C THR A 59 36.63 -44.34 -35.07
N PRO A 60 35.82 -43.67 -35.92
CA PRO A 60 35.30 -44.26 -37.14
C PRO A 60 36.40 -44.72 -38.12
N ALA A 61 37.58 -44.11 -38.06
CA ALA A 61 38.74 -44.50 -38.86
C ALA A 61 39.42 -45.81 -38.38
N GLY A 62 39.00 -46.38 -37.24
CA GLY A 62 39.53 -47.64 -36.70
C GLY A 62 40.45 -47.52 -35.47
N PRO A 63 41.37 -46.54 -35.34
CA PRO A 63 42.19 -46.45 -34.13
C PRO A 63 41.36 -46.03 -32.91
N VAL A 64 41.73 -46.56 -31.75
CA VAL A 64 41.23 -46.12 -30.44
C VAL A 64 42.23 -45.12 -29.89
N VAL A 65 41.76 -43.92 -29.56
CA VAL A 65 42.60 -42.83 -29.06
C VAL A 65 42.10 -42.35 -27.70
N PRO A 66 42.99 -41.88 -26.81
CA PRO A 66 42.57 -41.30 -25.54
C PRO A 66 41.82 -39.98 -25.79
N LEU A 67 40.84 -39.67 -24.94
CA LEU A 67 39.91 -38.56 -25.14
C LEU A 67 40.61 -37.18 -25.11
N ASP A 68 41.72 -37.03 -24.39
CA ASP A 68 42.53 -35.80 -24.36
C ASP A 68 43.12 -35.39 -25.72
N THR A 69 43.33 -36.35 -26.63
CA THR A 69 43.74 -36.08 -28.02
C THR A 69 42.60 -35.51 -28.87
N LEU A 70 41.36 -35.63 -28.41
CA LEU A 70 40.16 -35.19 -29.13
C LEU A 70 39.57 -33.91 -28.53
N VAL A 71 39.72 -33.67 -27.23
CA VAL A 71 39.13 -32.54 -26.52
C VAL A 71 40.14 -31.86 -25.58
N GLU A 72 40.08 -30.53 -25.51
CA GLU A 72 40.86 -29.73 -24.55
C GLU A 72 39.95 -29.29 -23.39
N ALA A 73 40.23 -29.75 -22.18
CA ALA A 73 39.51 -29.32 -20.99
C ALA A 73 40.07 -28.00 -20.46
N ARG A 74 39.21 -26.99 -20.28
CA ARG A 74 39.57 -25.70 -19.68
C ARG A 74 38.73 -25.44 -18.43
N GLY A 75 39.39 -25.27 -17.29
CA GLY A 75 38.74 -24.84 -16.06
C GLY A 75 38.25 -23.39 -16.19
N GLY A 76 37.02 -23.13 -15.76
CA GLY A 76 36.41 -21.79 -15.78
C GLY A 76 35.38 -21.64 -14.67
N LEU A 77 35.16 -20.40 -14.25
CA LEU A 77 34.07 -20.07 -13.33
C LEU A 77 32.83 -19.74 -14.16
N ALA A 78 31.75 -20.45 -13.88
CA ALA A 78 30.44 -20.20 -14.48
C ALA A 78 29.37 -20.19 -13.38
N PRO A 79 28.34 -19.35 -13.52
CA PRO A 79 27.20 -19.41 -12.61
C PRO A 79 26.49 -20.76 -12.74
N GLN A 80 26.21 -21.40 -11.60
CA GLN A 80 25.50 -22.69 -11.56
C GLN A 80 24.04 -22.56 -12.05
N SER A 81 23.46 -21.37 -11.93
CA SER A 81 22.16 -21.04 -12.50
C SER A 81 22.14 -19.59 -12.97
N ILE A 82 21.49 -19.35 -14.11
CA ILE A 82 21.21 -18.00 -14.60
C ILE A 82 19.76 -17.71 -14.25
N MET A 83 19.55 -16.89 -13.22
CA MET A 83 18.21 -16.44 -12.88
C MET A 83 17.71 -15.48 -13.95
N ARG A 84 16.48 -15.70 -14.40
CA ARG A 84 15.81 -14.82 -15.35
C ARG A 84 14.49 -14.32 -14.79
N ILE A 85 14.23 -13.04 -14.95
CA ILE A 85 12.96 -12.39 -14.62
C ILE A 85 12.51 -11.66 -15.89
N GLN A 86 11.33 -12.00 -16.40
CA GLN A 86 10.82 -11.44 -17.66
C GLN A 86 11.83 -11.60 -18.81
N GLU A 87 12.39 -12.80 -18.96
CA GLU A 87 13.37 -13.18 -20.00
C GLU A 87 14.75 -12.50 -19.91
N LEU A 88 14.94 -11.54 -19.00
CA LEU A 88 16.22 -10.87 -18.77
C LEU A 88 17.02 -11.58 -17.69
N ALA A 89 18.34 -11.67 -17.89
CA ALA A 89 19.25 -12.14 -16.84
C ALA A 89 19.17 -11.18 -15.64
N ALA A 90 18.96 -11.76 -14.46
CA ALA A 90 18.64 -11.00 -13.26
C ALA A 90 19.44 -11.51 -12.06
N VAL A 91 19.70 -10.60 -11.12
CA VAL A 91 20.26 -10.92 -9.80
C VAL A 91 19.27 -10.43 -8.76
N ARG A 92 18.90 -11.30 -7.82
CA ARG A 92 17.99 -10.95 -6.72
C ARG A 92 18.80 -10.70 -5.46
N LEU A 93 18.64 -9.50 -4.90
CA LEU A 93 19.19 -9.14 -3.59
C LEU A 93 18.04 -9.12 -2.58
N LEU A 94 18.17 -9.91 -1.51
CA LEU A 94 17.21 -9.94 -0.41
C LEU A 94 17.72 -9.04 0.72
N ILE A 95 16.95 -8.01 1.06
CA ILE A 95 17.30 -7.05 2.11
C ILE A 95 16.22 -7.12 3.19
N THR A 96 16.64 -7.35 4.43
CA THR A 96 15.75 -7.34 5.59
C THR A 96 15.82 -5.97 6.27
N PRO A 97 14.71 -5.21 6.34
CA PRO A 97 14.69 -3.91 7.00
C PRO A 97 15.04 -3.99 8.50
N PRO A 98 15.76 -3.00 9.05
CA PRO A 98 15.96 -2.89 10.50
C PRO A 98 14.62 -2.73 11.24
N PRO A 99 14.49 -3.27 12.47
CA PRO A 99 13.26 -3.13 13.26
C PRO A 99 12.96 -1.65 13.56
N GLY A 100 11.70 -1.26 13.42
CA GLY A 100 11.21 0.09 13.71
C GLY A 100 11.32 1.10 12.55
N ARG A 101 11.85 0.71 11.38
CA ARG A 101 11.77 1.52 10.16
C ARG A 101 10.66 1.03 9.24
N ALA A 102 9.99 1.97 8.56
CA ALA A 102 9.04 1.62 7.51
C ALA A 102 9.80 1.07 6.30
N VAL A 103 9.20 0.10 5.61
CA VAL A 103 9.77 -0.48 4.39
C VAL A 103 9.97 0.61 3.33
N GLN A 104 9.04 1.58 3.25
CA GLN A 104 9.11 2.69 2.30
C GLN A 104 10.35 3.55 2.51
N ASP A 105 10.66 3.92 3.75
CA ASP A 105 11.86 4.73 4.07
C ASP A 105 13.15 4.01 3.65
N VAL A 106 13.20 2.69 3.82
CA VAL A 106 14.35 1.88 3.43
C VAL A 106 14.48 1.80 1.90
N MET A 107 13.35 1.68 1.19
CA MET A 107 13.32 1.65 -0.27
C MET A 107 13.76 2.99 -0.87
N GLU A 108 13.26 4.10 -0.31
CA GLU A 108 13.67 5.44 -0.69
C GLU A 108 15.16 5.68 -0.40
N GLN A 109 15.65 5.20 0.74
CA GLN A 109 17.07 5.24 1.06
C GLN A 109 17.92 4.45 0.05
N ILE A 110 17.47 3.26 -0.36
CA ILE A 110 18.16 2.44 -1.38
C ILE A 110 18.20 3.18 -2.72
N GLU A 111 17.08 3.75 -3.16
CA GLU A 111 17.01 4.49 -4.42
C GLU A 111 17.95 5.70 -4.41
N ASN A 112 17.86 6.53 -3.35
CA ASN A 112 18.58 7.81 -3.30
C ASN A 112 20.06 7.68 -2.93
N GLN A 113 20.43 6.75 -2.04
CA GLN A 113 21.82 6.64 -1.55
C GLN A 113 22.65 5.60 -2.31
N PHE A 114 22.01 4.64 -2.99
CA PHE A 114 22.73 3.55 -3.66
C PHE A 114 22.46 3.53 -5.16
N ILE A 115 21.20 3.45 -5.59
CA ILE A 115 20.87 3.28 -7.02
C ILE A 115 21.19 4.54 -7.84
N GLY A 116 20.77 5.72 -7.37
CA GLY A 116 21.06 6.99 -8.03
C GLY A 116 22.56 7.22 -8.24
N PRO A 117 23.37 7.23 -7.16
CA PRO A 117 24.81 7.36 -7.27
C PRO A 117 25.49 6.26 -8.09
N ALA A 118 25.00 5.01 -8.04
CA ALA A 118 25.54 3.92 -8.85
C ALA A 118 25.24 4.08 -10.35
N ARG A 119 24.11 4.69 -10.71
CA ARG A 119 23.82 5.09 -12.11
C ARG A 119 24.74 6.23 -12.54
N ASP A 120 24.96 7.22 -11.69
CA ASP A 120 25.84 8.35 -11.98
C ASP A 120 27.30 7.92 -12.13
N ALA A 121 27.73 6.95 -11.32
CA ALA A 121 29.06 6.34 -11.40
C ALA A 121 29.21 5.33 -12.57
N GLY A 122 28.14 5.07 -13.34
CA GLY A 122 28.15 4.13 -14.46
C GLY A 122 28.24 2.65 -14.07
N LEU A 123 28.08 2.31 -12.79
CA LEU A 123 28.03 0.93 -12.31
C LEU A 123 26.72 0.23 -12.72
N ILE A 124 25.63 1.00 -12.80
CA ILE A 124 24.34 0.55 -13.33
C ILE A 124 24.16 1.19 -14.70
N ASP A 125 24.32 0.38 -15.74
CA ASP A 125 24.13 0.82 -17.12
C ASP A 125 22.67 1.22 -17.40
N ARG A 126 22.45 2.05 -18.42
CA ARG A 126 21.11 2.48 -18.84
C ARG A 126 20.22 1.32 -19.30
N THR A 127 20.82 0.22 -19.76
CA THR A 127 20.10 -1.00 -20.16
C THR A 127 19.66 -1.85 -18.95
N MET A 128 20.25 -1.64 -17.77
CA MET A 128 19.92 -2.40 -16.55
C MET A 128 18.63 -1.87 -15.91
N ARG A 129 17.66 -2.78 -15.77
CA ARG A 129 16.40 -2.52 -15.07
C ARG A 129 16.52 -2.93 -13.62
N VAL A 130 16.38 -1.98 -12.72
CA VAL A 130 16.32 -2.23 -11.28
C VAL A 130 14.86 -2.21 -10.86
N ARG A 131 14.42 -3.27 -10.19
CA ARG A 131 13.09 -3.37 -9.59
C ARG A 131 13.26 -3.67 -8.11
N LEU A 132 12.58 -2.90 -7.27
CA LEU A 132 12.54 -3.13 -5.85
C LEU A 132 11.15 -3.69 -5.50
N GLU A 133 11.10 -4.88 -4.90
CA GLU A 133 9.85 -5.59 -4.60
C GLU A 133 9.68 -5.76 -3.08
N GLY A 134 8.49 -5.41 -2.57
CA GLY A 134 8.10 -5.56 -1.16
C GLY A 134 6.58 -5.62 -0.99
N THR A 135 6.09 -6.05 0.16
CA THR A 135 4.65 -6.17 0.45
C THR A 135 3.90 -4.83 0.33
N ALA A 136 4.57 -3.71 0.58
CA ALA A 136 4.02 -2.37 0.34
C ALA A 136 4.01 -1.98 -1.15
N ALA A 137 4.99 -2.43 -1.94
CA ALA A 137 5.14 -2.05 -3.36
C ALA A 137 4.06 -2.69 -4.27
N LYS A 138 3.53 -3.88 -3.91
CA LYS A 138 2.46 -4.53 -4.69
C LYS A 138 1.15 -3.74 -4.69
N LEU A 139 0.86 -2.98 -3.63
CA LEU A 139 -0.30 -2.09 -3.59
C LEU A 139 -0.13 -0.90 -4.54
N ASP A 140 1.07 -0.35 -4.58
CA ASP A 140 1.45 0.78 -5.44
C ASP A 140 1.46 0.39 -6.93
N GLU A 141 1.92 -0.83 -7.26
CA GLU A 141 1.89 -1.39 -8.61
C GLU A 141 0.45 -1.68 -9.10
N VAL A 142 -0.39 -2.30 -8.25
CA VAL A 142 -1.81 -2.52 -8.57
C VAL A 142 -2.54 -1.21 -8.76
N GLN A 143 -2.24 -0.19 -7.95
CA GLN A 143 -2.76 1.16 -8.11
C GLN A 143 -2.26 1.81 -9.41
N THR A 144 -0.97 1.68 -9.72
CA THR A 144 -0.36 2.19 -10.96
C THR A 144 -0.96 1.53 -12.20
N ALA A 145 -1.30 0.24 -12.13
CA ALA A 145 -1.93 -0.49 -13.23
C ALA A 145 -3.42 -0.14 -13.41
N LEU A 146 -4.14 0.19 -12.33
CA LEU A 146 -5.56 0.56 -12.36
C LEU A 146 -5.81 2.04 -12.64
N PHE A 147 -4.91 2.92 -12.17
CA PHE A 147 -5.09 4.37 -12.18
C PHE A 147 -4.00 5.13 -12.97
N GLY A 148 -2.98 4.42 -13.48
CA GLY A 148 -1.87 4.99 -14.22
C GLY A 148 -0.76 5.52 -13.32
N LYS A 149 0.50 5.43 -13.79
CA LYS A 149 1.64 6.06 -13.15
C LYS A 149 1.51 7.56 -13.33
N GLY A 150 1.21 8.28 -12.25
CA GLY A 150 1.28 9.73 -12.24
C GLY A 150 2.73 10.17 -12.35
N ASP A 151 3.29 10.16 -13.55
CA ASP A 151 4.56 10.82 -13.82
C ASP A 151 4.34 12.32 -13.59
N GLY A 152 4.87 12.83 -12.48
CA GLY A 152 4.79 14.23 -12.05
C GLY A 152 5.51 15.23 -12.98
N SER A 153 5.56 15.00 -14.29
CA SER A 153 6.24 15.89 -15.24
C SER A 153 5.66 15.98 -16.66
N ALA A 154 4.44 15.49 -16.93
CA ALA A 154 3.80 15.69 -18.23
C ALA A 154 2.48 16.47 -18.12
N SER A 155 2.54 17.76 -18.41
CA SER A 155 1.43 18.62 -18.84
C SER A 155 0.24 18.82 -17.87
N PHE A 156 0.50 18.96 -16.57
CA PHE A 156 -0.41 19.63 -15.62
C PHE A 156 0.30 20.66 -14.71
N GLY A 157 1.55 21.06 -15.03
CA GLY A 157 2.38 21.90 -14.16
C GLY A 157 1.79 23.28 -13.85
N ALA A 158 1.20 23.96 -14.83
CA ALA A 158 0.56 25.27 -14.60
C ALA A 158 -0.80 25.14 -13.90
N ALA A 159 -1.56 24.08 -14.21
CA ALA A 159 -2.90 23.86 -13.65
C ALA A 159 -2.86 23.32 -12.21
N SER A 160 -1.91 22.45 -11.86
CA SER A 160 -1.77 21.94 -10.49
C SER A 160 -1.13 22.98 -9.56
N SER A 161 -0.17 23.76 -10.07
CA SER A 161 0.42 24.88 -9.31
C SER A 161 -0.61 25.98 -9.08
N ALA A 162 -1.38 26.35 -10.11
CA ALA A 162 -2.51 27.27 -9.98
C ALA A 162 -3.58 26.72 -9.02
N ALA A 163 -3.88 25.42 -9.06
CA ALA A 163 -4.80 24.79 -8.12
C ALA A 163 -4.31 24.87 -6.66
N HIS A 164 -3.01 24.70 -6.41
CA HIS A 164 -2.43 24.88 -5.07
C HIS A 164 -2.53 26.34 -4.60
N TYR A 165 -2.19 27.32 -5.46
CA TYR A 165 -2.34 28.74 -5.12
C TYR A 165 -3.80 29.16 -4.92
N ILE A 166 -4.73 28.59 -5.70
CA ILE A 166 -6.17 28.80 -5.55
C ILE A 166 -6.67 28.18 -4.24
N ALA A 167 -6.19 26.99 -3.87
CA ALA A 167 -6.53 26.34 -2.60
C ALA A 167 -6.01 27.14 -1.40
N TYR A 168 -4.74 27.57 -1.42
CA TYR A 168 -4.20 28.47 -0.39
C TYR A 168 -4.94 29.80 -0.32
N GLY A 169 -5.32 30.35 -1.47
CA GLY A 169 -6.15 31.55 -1.57
C GLY A 169 -7.52 31.36 -0.90
N LEU A 170 -8.20 30.25 -1.19
CA LEU A 170 -9.50 29.91 -0.59
C LEU A 170 -9.40 29.71 0.93
N ILE A 171 -8.34 29.06 1.41
CA ILE A 171 -8.09 28.87 2.85
C ILE A 171 -7.83 30.20 3.54
N ALA A 172 -6.96 31.05 2.96
CA ALA A 172 -6.65 32.37 3.50
C ALA A 172 -7.89 33.28 3.53
N ILE A 173 -8.70 33.26 2.47
CA ILE A 173 -9.98 33.97 2.40
C ILE A 173 -10.95 33.42 3.46
N GLY A 174 -11.04 32.10 3.62
CA GLY A 174 -11.86 31.45 4.64
C GLY A 174 -11.49 31.90 6.06
N PHE A 175 -10.21 31.90 6.39
CA PHE A 175 -9.70 32.39 7.68
C PHE A 175 -9.94 33.89 7.89
N LEU A 176 -9.76 34.72 6.84
CA LEU A 176 -10.01 36.16 6.92
C LEU A 176 -11.49 36.50 7.11
N VAL A 177 -12.39 35.85 6.35
CA VAL A 177 -13.84 36.07 6.45
C VAL A 177 -14.36 35.62 7.82
N ALA A 178 -13.88 34.48 8.30
CA ALA A 178 -14.29 33.97 9.60
C ALA A 178 -13.68 34.79 10.76
N GLY A 179 -12.43 35.25 10.64
CA GLY A 179 -11.81 36.17 11.59
C GLY A 179 -12.54 37.52 11.66
N TYR A 180 -12.92 38.08 10.51
CA TYR A 180 -13.73 39.30 10.45
C TYR A 180 -15.13 39.10 11.05
N GLY A 181 -15.77 37.97 10.76
CA GLY A 181 -17.05 37.58 11.36
C GLY A 181 -16.97 37.47 12.88
N PHE A 182 -15.88 36.90 13.41
CA PHE A 182 -15.63 36.78 14.84
C PHE A 182 -15.40 38.13 15.53
N VAL A 183 -14.54 39.00 14.97
CA VAL A 183 -14.28 40.35 15.49
C VAL A 183 -15.55 41.20 15.47
N ARG A 184 -16.34 41.12 14.39
CA ARG A 184 -17.62 41.82 14.28
C ARG A 184 -18.67 41.27 15.24
N ALA A 185 -18.68 39.97 15.49
CA ALA A 185 -19.58 39.34 16.46
C ALA A 185 -19.30 39.82 17.89
N ILE A 186 -18.02 39.88 18.29
CA ILE A 186 -17.59 40.39 19.60
C ILE A 186 -17.95 41.86 19.78
N GLY A 187 -17.86 42.68 18.73
CA GLY A 187 -18.23 44.10 18.78
C GLY A 187 -19.74 44.37 18.88
N SER A 188 -20.61 43.39 18.60
CA SER A 188 -22.06 43.58 18.53
C SER A 188 -22.82 43.28 19.83
N GLY A 189 -22.13 42.85 20.89
CA GLY A 189 -22.73 42.56 22.20
C GLY A 189 -23.67 41.34 22.24
N LYS A 190 -23.88 40.65 21.11
CA LYS A 190 -24.73 39.45 21.01
C LYS A 190 -23.87 38.20 21.00
N ALA A 191 -23.61 37.64 22.18
CA ALA A 191 -22.81 36.43 22.39
C ALA A 191 -23.24 35.24 21.50
N ALA A 192 -24.54 35.12 21.19
CA ALA A 192 -25.08 34.06 20.33
C ALA A 192 -24.51 34.07 18.89
N PHE A 193 -24.06 35.22 18.37
CA PHE A 193 -23.46 35.31 17.03
C PHE A 193 -21.96 34.96 17.03
N GLY A 194 -21.28 35.12 18.17
CA GLY A 194 -19.85 34.81 18.33
C GLY A 194 -19.54 33.32 18.22
N TYR A 195 -20.43 32.47 18.75
CA TYR A 195 -20.30 31.02 18.67
C TYR A 195 -20.47 30.49 17.23
N GLY A 196 -21.36 31.11 16.44
CA GLY A 196 -21.52 30.78 15.02
C GLY A 196 -20.29 31.16 14.18
N GLY A 197 -19.69 32.32 14.46
CA GLY A 197 -18.46 32.76 13.78
C GLY A 197 -17.25 31.89 14.12
N PHE A 198 -17.08 31.49 15.38
CA PHE A 198 -16.02 30.58 15.81
C PHE A 198 -16.20 29.18 15.20
N GLY A 199 -17.43 28.64 15.19
CA GLY A 199 -17.74 27.36 14.55
C GLY A 199 -17.43 27.36 13.05
N ALA A 200 -17.81 28.42 12.32
CA ALA A 200 -17.48 28.57 10.90
C ALA A 200 -15.96 28.62 10.64
N LEU A 201 -15.20 29.26 11.52
CA LEU A 201 -13.74 29.38 11.43
C LEU A 201 -13.05 28.03 11.62
N VAL A 202 -13.45 27.27 12.64
CA VAL A 202 -12.94 25.93 12.90
C VAL A 202 -13.25 25.00 11.72
N ILE A 203 -14.44 25.11 11.13
CA ILE A 203 -14.84 24.21 10.04
C ILE A 203 -14.16 24.57 8.73
N LEU A 204 -14.01 25.86 8.40
CA LEU A 204 -13.20 26.29 7.27
C LEU A 204 -11.73 25.90 7.44
N GLY A 205 -11.20 25.95 8.67
CA GLY A 205 -9.86 25.46 8.98
C GLY A 205 -9.70 23.95 8.78
N VAL A 206 -10.66 23.15 9.26
CA VAL A 206 -10.65 21.69 9.11
C VAL A 206 -10.85 21.28 7.65
N ILE A 207 -11.82 21.87 6.95
CA ILE A 207 -12.06 21.61 5.52
C ILE A 207 -10.85 22.05 4.70
N GLY A 208 -10.25 23.20 5.00
CA GLY A 208 -9.04 23.68 4.37
C GLY A 208 -7.86 22.72 4.56
N PHE A 209 -7.66 22.24 5.78
CA PHE A 209 -6.63 21.24 6.08
C PHE A 209 -6.87 19.90 5.38
N LEU A 210 -8.13 19.46 5.25
CA LEU A 210 -8.49 18.25 4.51
C LEU A 210 -8.27 18.40 3.00
N ILE A 211 -8.68 19.53 2.40
CA ILE A 211 -8.45 19.82 0.98
C ILE A 211 -6.95 19.92 0.68
N PHE A 212 -6.19 20.55 1.57
CA PHE A 212 -4.74 20.65 1.48
C PHE A 212 -4.07 19.27 1.51
N GLY A 213 -4.48 18.39 2.44
CA GLY A 213 -3.98 17.01 2.51
C GLY A 213 -4.31 16.16 1.28
N VAL A 214 -5.46 16.40 0.63
CA VAL A 214 -5.84 15.75 -0.65
C VAL A 214 -4.98 16.26 -1.82
N ALA A 215 -4.66 17.55 -1.84
CA ALA A 215 -3.91 18.18 -2.91
C ALA A 215 -2.42 17.77 -2.91
N GLU A 216 -1.80 17.68 -1.74
CA GLU A 216 -0.39 17.29 -1.63
C GLU A 216 -0.15 15.78 -1.73
N MET A 217 -1.14 14.95 -1.35
CA MET A 217 -0.93 13.51 -1.24
C MET A 217 -2.14 12.67 -1.71
N PRO A 218 -2.44 12.63 -3.03
CA PRO A 218 -3.61 11.95 -3.60
C PRO A 218 -3.62 10.42 -3.41
N GLN A 219 -2.46 9.86 -3.08
CA GLN A 219 -2.21 8.43 -2.87
C GLN A 219 -2.29 7.99 -1.40
N LEU A 220 -2.50 8.92 -0.47
CA LEU A 220 -2.62 8.58 0.94
C LEU A 220 -4.02 8.07 1.30
N MET A 221 -4.03 7.16 2.27
CA MET A 221 -5.23 6.62 2.92
C MET A 221 -6.16 7.72 3.47
N MET A 222 -5.63 8.92 3.72
CA MET A 222 -6.40 10.12 4.06
C MET A 222 -7.39 10.56 2.98
N ALA A 223 -7.06 10.41 1.69
CA ALA A 223 -7.96 10.78 0.60
C ALA A 223 -9.23 9.92 0.57
N LYS A 224 -9.11 8.62 0.86
CA LYS A 224 -10.26 7.68 0.94
C LYS A 224 -11.18 8.01 2.11
N PHE A 225 -10.61 8.37 3.26
CA PHE A 225 -11.36 8.81 4.43
C PHE A 225 -12.16 10.09 4.16
N ILE A 226 -11.56 11.04 3.43
CA ILE A 226 -12.23 12.29 3.05
C ILE A 226 -13.39 12.04 2.09
N TRP A 227 -13.22 11.18 1.08
CA TRP A 227 -14.33 10.79 0.19
C TRP A 227 -15.48 10.14 0.95
N SER A 228 -15.20 9.25 1.91
CA SER A 228 -16.22 8.65 2.77
C SER A 228 -16.99 9.70 3.56
N LEU A 229 -16.27 10.68 4.13
CA LEU A 229 -16.84 11.77 4.89
C LEU A 229 -17.76 12.68 4.05
N VAL A 230 -17.36 12.96 2.81
CA VAL A 230 -18.16 13.72 1.83
C VAL A 230 -19.44 12.97 1.48
N VAL A 231 -19.36 11.66 1.22
CA VAL A 231 -20.54 10.84 0.91
C VAL A 231 -21.52 10.81 2.09
N VAL A 232 -21.01 10.62 3.31
CA VAL A 232 -21.85 10.67 4.53
C VAL A 232 -22.52 12.03 4.68
N TYR A 233 -21.80 13.12 4.45
CA TYR A 233 -22.37 14.47 4.49
C TYR A 233 -23.49 14.66 3.45
N LEU A 234 -23.29 14.22 2.20
CA LEU A 234 -24.30 14.36 1.15
C LEU A 234 -25.55 13.52 1.44
N LEU A 235 -25.38 12.30 1.94
CA LEU A 235 -26.49 11.45 2.39
C LEU A 235 -27.28 12.13 3.51
N MET A 236 -26.57 12.77 4.44
CA MET A 236 -27.18 13.53 5.52
C MET A 236 -27.91 14.79 5.04
N CYS A 237 -27.36 15.50 4.04
CA CYS A 237 -28.06 16.61 3.41
C CYS A 237 -29.36 16.18 2.75
N ALA A 238 -29.38 15.00 2.12
CA ALA A 238 -30.61 14.42 1.58
C ALA A 238 -31.59 14.03 2.69
N LEU A 239 -31.11 13.48 3.81
CA LEU A 239 -31.96 13.07 4.94
C LEU A 239 -32.61 14.25 5.68
N PHE A 240 -31.87 15.34 5.91
CA PHE A 240 -32.34 16.50 6.66
C PHE A 240 -32.95 17.60 5.78
N GLU A 241 -32.96 17.41 4.46
CA GLU A 241 -33.36 18.42 3.46
C GLU A 241 -32.70 19.79 3.70
N SER A 242 -31.46 19.77 4.22
CA SER A 242 -30.76 20.96 4.69
C SER A 242 -29.26 20.74 4.64
N PHE A 243 -28.52 21.77 4.23
CA PHE A 243 -27.05 21.76 4.26
C PHE A 243 -26.49 22.20 5.62
N VAL A 244 -27.31 22.82 6.48
CA VAL A 244 -26.84 23.39 7.76
C VAL A 244 -26.83 22.36 8.89
N TYR A 245 -27.86 21.52 9.00
CA TYR A 245 -27.95 20.55 10.11
C TYR A 245 -26.89 19.44 10.02
N PRO A 246 -26.64 18.83 8.84
CA PRO A 246 -25.53 17.89 8.67
C PRO A 246 -24.18 18.48 9.05
N PHE A 247 -23.96 19.76 8.75
CA PHE A 247 -22.73 20.44 9.08
C PHE A 247 -22.49 20.56 10.60
N VAL A 248 -23.55 20.83 11.38
CA VAL A 248 -23.48 20.82 12.85
C VAL A 248 -23.12 19.43 13.37
N ILE A 249 -23.68 18.38 12.77
CA ILE A 249 -23.38 16.98 13.12
C ILE A 249 -21.92 16.64 12.81
N MET A 250 -21.40 17.06 11.65
CA MET A 250 -20.02 16.83 11.24
C MET A 250 -18.98 17.48 12.15
N PHE A 251 -19.36 18.49 12.94
CA PHE A 251 -18.47 19.10 13.94
C PHE A 251 -18.03 18.12 15.04
N SER A 252 -18.77 17.03 15.25
CA SER A 252 -18.39 15.95 16.17
C SER A 252 -17.27 15.04 15.65
N VAL A 253 -17.05 14.99 14.33
CA VAL A 253 -16.10 14.06 13.71
C VAL A 253 -14.64 14.39 14.01
N PRO A 254 -14.16 15.65 13.92
CA PRO A 254 -12.79 15.98 14.33
C PRO A 254 -12.49 15.58 15.78
N LEU A 255 -13.45 15.73 16.68
CA LEU A 255 -13.31 15.31 18.08
C LEU A 255 -13.15 13.78 18.18
N ALA A 256 -13.91 13.01 17.41
CA ALA A 256 -13.78 11.55 17.34
C ALA A 256 -12.39 11.14 16.84
N VAL A 257 -11.89 11.80 15.79
CA VAL A 257 -10.56 11.53 15.23
C VAL A 257 -9.46 11.79 16.26
N VAL A 258 -9.52 12.92 16.99
CA VAL A 258 -8.58 13.22 18.08
C VAL A 258 -8.62 12.13 19.16
N GLY A 259 -9.82 11.70 19.58
CA GLY A 259 -9.99 10.61 20.54
C GLY A 259 -9.41 9.27 20.03
N GLY A 260 -9.65 8.94 18.76
CA GLY A 260 -9.11 7.73 18.14
C GLY A 260 -7.58 7.72 18.06
N PHE A 261 -6.97 8.85 17.68
CA PHE A 261 -5.50 8.98 17.70
C PHE A 261 -4.93 8.94 19.11
N ALA A 262 -5.61 9.55 20.10
CA ALA A 262 -5.19 9.47 21.49
C ALA A 262 -5.24 8.03 22.02
N GLY A 263 -6.29 7.27 21.71
CA GLY A 263 -6.42 5.86 22.04
C GLY A 263 -5.35 5.00 21.37
N LEU A 264 -5.10 5.22 20.07
CA LEU A 264 -4.04 4.52 19.35
C LEU A 264 -2.65 4.85 19.91
N ALA A 265 -2.38 6.11 20.22
CA ALA A 265 -1.13 6.55 20.83
C ALA A 265 -0.91 5.90 22.20
N TRP A 266 -1.98 5.77 23.00
CA TRP A 266 -1.94 5.06 24.28
C TRP A 266 -1.60 3.58 24.09
N VAL A 267 -2.32 2.89 23.21
CA VAL A 267 -2.07 1.47 22.92
C VAL A 267 -0.65 1.30 22.41
N HIS A 268 -0.21 2.12 21.46
CA HIS A 268 1.15 2.11 20.94
C HIS A 268 2.20 2.28 22.05
N ALA A 269 2.00 3.24 22.96
CA ALA A 269 2.89 3.44 24.10
C ALA A 269 2.93 2.22 25.04
N SER A 270 1.77 1.63 25.34
CA SER A 270 1.68 0.43 26.19
C SER A 270 2.33 -0.80 25.55
N THR A 271 2.17 -0.98 24.25
CA THR A 271 2.71 -2.12 23.51
C THR A 271 4.22 -1.99 23.31
N LYS A 272 4.73 -0.77 23.10
CA LYS A 272 6.17 -0.50 23.03
C LYS A 272 6.88 -0.77 24.37
N ALA A 273 6.18 -0.58 25.49
CA ALA A 273 6.72 -0.86 26.82
C ALA A 273 6.79 -2.36 27.14
N ASN A 274 6.08 -3.22 26.40
CA ASN A 274 6.00 -4.65 26.68
C ASN A 274 6.67 -5.48 25.57
N PRO A 275 7.84 -6.11 25.82
CA PRO A 275 8.63 -6.81 24.79
C PRO A 275 7.96 -8.08 24.22
N VAL A 276 6.85 -8.53 24.81
CA VAL A 276 6.15 -9.76 24.38
C VAL A 276 5.06 -9.46 23.33
N MET A 277 4.71 -8.18 23.10
CA MET A 277 3.62 -7.81 22.19
C MET A 277 4.14 -7.04 20.95
N PRO A 278 3.57 -7.31 19.75
CA PRO A 278 3.96 -6.59 18.54
C PRO A 278 3.44 -5.15 18.57
N VAL A 279 4.30 -4.17 18.25
CA VAL A 279 3.92 -2.75 18.24
C VAL A 279 2.71 -2.46 17.35
N GLN A 280 1.71 -1.79 17.91
CA GLN A 280 0.52 -1.39 17.17
C GLN A 280 0.88 -0.29 16.16
N GLN A 281 0.56 -0.49 14.89
CA GLN A 281 0.77 0.47 13.80
C GLN A 281 -0.57 0.90 13.18
N LEU A 282 -0.55 1.95 12.34
CA LEU A 282 -1.68 2.32 11.50
C LEU A 282 -1.77 1.34 10.32
N ASP A 283 -2.56 0.29 10.51
CA ASP A 283 -2.88 -0.73 9.53
C ASP A 283 -4.32 -0.60 9.01
N VAL A 284 -4.71 -1.49 8.09
CA VAL A 284 -6.07 -1.48 7.50
C VAL A 284 -7.15 -1.73 8.58
N LEU A 285 -6.83 -2.52 9.62
CA LEU A 285 -7.77 -2.82 10.70
C LEU A 285 -8.02 -1.60 11.58
N THR A 286 -6.98 -0.89 12.00
CA THR A 286 -7.12 0.36 12.76
C THR A 286 -7.87 1.40 11.94
N MET A 287 -7.63 1.49 10.63
CA MET A 287 -8.43 2.33 9.75
C MET A 287 -9.90 1.97 9.70
N LEU A 288 -10.23 0.68 9.60
CA LEU A 288 -11.62 0.22 9.69
C LEU A 288 -12.24 0.65 11.03
N GLY A 289 -11.47 0.58 12.12
CA GLY A 289 -11.84 1.11 13.43
C GLY A 289 -12.15 2.61 13.40
N PHE A 290 -11.33 3.43 12.75
CA PHE A 290 -11.61 4.86 12.58
C PHE A 290 -12.88 5.12 11.77
N VAL A 291 -13.14 4.36 10.70
CA VAL A 291 -14.37 4.49 9.91
C VAL A 291 -15.60 4.13 10.74
N ILE A 292 -15.54 3.06 11.53
CA ILE A 292 -16.60 2.67 12.45
C ILE A 292 -16.81 3.74 13.52
N LEU A 293 -15.72 4.28 14.10
CA LEU A 293 -15.77 5.34 15.11
C LEU A 293 -16.49 6.59 14.57
N VAL A 294 -16.19 7.00 13.33
CA VAL A 294 -16.91 8.10 12.67
C VAL A 294 -18.40 7.77 12.55
N GLY A 295 -18.76 6.57 12.10
CA GLY A 295 -20.15 6.14 11.97
C GLY A 295 -20.91 6.16 13.30
N VAL A 296 -20.31 5.65 14.38
CA VAL A 296 -20.92 5.61 15.72
C VAL A 296 -21.12 7.02 16.28
N VAL A 297 -20.10 7.88 16.18
CA VAL A 297 -20.19 9.25 16.69
C VAL A 297 -21.20 10.07 15.90
N VAL A 298 -21.18 9.94 14.56
CA VAL A 298 -22.17 10.59 13.70
C VAL A 298 -23.56 10.11 14.09
N ASN A 299 -23.82 8.79 14.16
CA ASN A 299 -25.13 8.24 14.52
C ASN A 299 -25.69 8.83 15.83
N ASN A 300 -24.85 8.92 16.87
CA ASN A 300 -25.24 9.52 18.14
C ASN A 300 -25.59 11.01 18.00
N ALA A 301 -24.83 11.76 17.19
CA ALA A 301 -25.11 13.17 16.91
C ALA A 301 -26.37 13.35 16.03
N ILE A 302 -26.65 12.44 15.08
CA ILE A 302 -27.89 12.44 14.28
C ILE A 302 -29.10 12.40 15.21
N LEU A 303 -29.14 11.48 16.17
CA LEU A 303 -30.28 11.30 17.08
C LEU A 303 -30.56 12.55 17.93
N LEU A 304 -29.51 13.20 18.44
CA LEU A 304 -29.64 14.44 19.21
C LEU A 304 -30.14 15.59 18.34
N VAL A 305 -29.51 15.84 17.20
CA VAL A 305 -29.89 16.96 16.33
C VAL A 305 -31.28 16.74 15.76
N HIS A 306 -31.62 15.52 15.36
CA HIS A 306 -32.96 15.19 14.86
C HIS A 306 -34.03 15.46 15.92
N GLN A 307 -33.84 15.02 17.16
CA GLN A 307 -34.85 15.25 18.21
C GLN A 307 -34.94 16.72 18.63
N ALA A 308 -33.81 17.44 18.71
CA ALA A 308 -33.84 18.88 18.96
C ALA A 308 -34.64 19.62 17.86
N LEU A 309 -34.49 19.22 16.59
CA LEU A 309 -35.26 19.79 15.49
C LEU A 309 -36.74 19.45 15.56
N ASN A 310 -37.10 18.24 15.99
CA ASN A 310 -38.50 17.86 16.17
C ASN A 310 -39.16 18.69 17.29
N PHE A 311 -38.48 18.89 18.41
CA PHE A 311 -38.96 19.76 19.50
C PHE A 311 -39.07 21.24 19.09
N MET A 312 -38.16 21.74 18.25
CA MET A 312 -38.26 23.09 17.69
C MET A 312 -39.43 23.25 16.71
N LYS A 313 -39.81 22.18 16.00
CA LYS A 313 -40.93 22.18 15.05
C LYS A 313 -42.29 21.86 15.70
N GLY A 314 -42.30 21.49 16.98
CA GLY A 314 -43.51 21.02 17.68
C GLY A 314 -44.03 19.66 17.18
N VAL A 315 -43.17 18.88 16.52
CA VAL A 315 -43.51 17.56 15.98
C VAL A 315 -43.22 16.52 17.06
N ALA A 316 -44.29 15.89 17.55
CA ALA A 316 -44.21 14.76 18.48
C ALA A 316 -43.82 13.46 17.74
N GLU A 317 -43.26 12.48 18.46
CA GLU A 317 -43.06 11.13 17.93
C GLU A 317 -44.43 10.49 17.60
N GLU A 318 -44.44 9.52 16.67
CA GLU A 318 -45.68 8.85 16.23
C GLU A 318 -46.46 8.28 17.42
N GLY A 319 -47.65 8.82 17.67
CA GLY A 319 -48.54 8.41 18.76
C GLY A 319 -48.63 9.39 19.93
N GLU A 320 -47.84 10.47 19.94
CA GLU A 320 -47.90 11.53 20.96
C GLU A 320 -48.63 12.79 20.46
N ALA A 321 -49.20 13.57 21.38
CA ALA A 321 -49.87 14.83 21.04
C ALA A 321 -48.84 15.87 20.55
N PRO A 322 -49.18 16.71 19.54
CA PRO A 322 -48.32 17.79 19.10
C PRO A 322 -47.87 18.65 20.28
N ILE A 323 -46.57 18.90 20.35
CA ILE A 323 -45.96 19.64 21.45
C ILE A 323 -45.87 21.10 21.01
N ASP A 324 -46.02 22.04 21.95
CA ASP A 324 -45.77 23.44 21.64
C ASP A 324 -44.31 23.63 21.16
N PRO A 325 -44.08 24.36 20.07
CA PRO A 325 -42.73 24.63 19.58
C PRO A 325 -41.86 25.23 20.67
N MET A 326 -40.78 24.53 21.03
CA MET A 326 -39.86 24.96 22.07
C MET A 326 -38.83 25.95 21.53
N SER A 327 -38.30 26.82 22.41
CA SER A 327 -37.15 27.63 22.04
C SER A 327 -35.92 26.75 21.74
N PRO A 328 -34.95 27.19 20.91
CA PRO A 328 -33.80 26.36 20.55
C PRO A 328 -33.01 25.82 21.75
N ALA A 329 -32.88 26.63 22.82
CA ALA A 329 -32.14 26.24 24.02
C ALA A 329 -32.89 25.16 24.82
N GLU A 330 -34.21 25.28 24.96
CA GLU A 330 -35.05 24.29 25.64
C GLU A 330 -35.11 22.98 24.84
N ALA A 331 -35.27 23.08 23.52
CA ALA A 331 -35.29 21.91 22.63
C ALA A 331 -33.99 21.10 22.70
N ILE A 332 -32.83 21.75 22.75
CA ILE A 332 -31.54 21.08 22.90
C ILE A 332 -31.43 20.43 24.28
N ALA A 333 -31.83 21.14 25.35
CA ALA A 333 -31.76 20.61 26.71
C ALA A 333 -32.64 19.36 26.89
N GLU A 334 -33.87 19.40 26.37
CA GLU A 334 -34.80 18.28 26.46
C GLU A 334 -34.34 17.11 25.57
N SER A 335 -33.81 17.38 24.38
CA SER A 335 -33.23 16.34 23.51
C SER A 335 -32.06 15.60 24.17
N VAL A 336 -31.18 16.33 24.86
CA VAL A 336 -30.08 15.70 25.61
C VAL A 336 -30.64 14.85 26.75
N ARG A 337 -31.63 15.36 27.51
CA ARG A 337 -32.23 14.63 28.63
C ARG A 337 -32.87 13.30 28.19
N THR A 338 -33.56 13.27 27.06
CA THR A 338 -34.23 12.05 26.56
C THR A 338 -33.26 11.07 25.90
N ARG A 339 -32.23 11.55 25.18
CA ARG A 339 -31.30 10.68 24.44
C ARG A 339 -30.06 10.24 25.21
N VAL A 340 -29.70 10.90 26.32
CA VAL A 340 -28.46 10.56 27.06
C VAL A 340 -28.46 9.09 27.48
N ARG A 341 -29.58 8.58 28.04
CA ARG A 341 -29.65 7.19 28.52
C ARG A 341 -29.52 6.17 27.38
N PRO A 342 -30.27 6.26 26.27
CA PRO A 342 -30.04 5.41 25.09
C PRO A 342 -28.62 5.47 24.53
N ILE A 343 -28.03 6.68 24.43
CA ILE A 343 -26.67 6.86 23.88
C ILE A 343 -25.62 6.20 24.78
N PHE A 344 -25.74 6.33 26.11
CA PHE A 344 -24.82 5.67 27.03
C PHE A 344 -24.95 4.15 26.98
N MET A 345 -26.17 3.62 26.82
CA MET A 345 -26.38 2.18 26.66
C MET A 345 -25.69 1.64 25.41
N SER A 346 -25.84 2.30 24.25
CA SER A 346 -25.21 1.84 23.01
C SER A 346 -23.69 2.01 23.01
N THR A 347 -23.18 3.11 23.56
CA THR A 347 -21.74 3.42 23.55
C THR A 347 -20.95 2.53 24.52
N MET A 348 -21.53 2.08 25.63
CA MET A 348 -20.85 1.14 26.54
C MET A 348 -20.77 -0.29 25.98
N THR A 349 -21.66 -0.67 25.06
CA THR A 349 -21.73 -2.02 24.52
C THR A 349 -21.00 -2.20 23.19
N SER A 350 -20.64 -1.09 22.51
CA SER A 350 -19.98 -1.07 21.19
C SER A 350 -18.48 -0.94 21.33
#